data_AF-A0A1J5R033-F1
#
_entry.id   AF-A0A1J5R033-F1
#
_cell.length_a   1.000
_cell.length_b   1.000
_cell.length_c   1.000
_cell.angle_alpha   90.00
_cell.angle_beta   90.00
_cell.angle_gamma   90.00
#
_symmetry.space_group_name_H-M   'P 1'
#
loop_
_entity.id
_entity.type
_entity.pdbx_description
1 polymer ?
#
loop_
_entity_poly.entity_id
_entity_poly.type
_entity_poly.pdbx_seq_one_letter_code
_entity_poly.pdbx_strand_id
1 'polypeptide(L)'
;MNTSAPLAPPWTLADEFRPIAVELLQGYFSAQPEAGFTGAHFERLGGGGDRPELADEFTAEDLVAVTLLSVKVPAEAALRILGPDRSRLSELLHEIPTNRDLVDVGPAEIDRDWAPWLLDDALSDLTGLGRTTVSKLIARKRPRLIPIYDREVNKVLALNKGPLWRPLAEALQVDGRALHRNLLALRDEAGIGSDITPLRVLDVIVWRTGKGHADKLRERGINDGPNGADS
;
A
#
# COMPACT_ATOMS: atom_id res chain seq x y z
N MET A 1 -13.53 -25.82 0.57
CA MET A 1 -13.32 -24.41 0.98
C MET A 1 -11.87 -24.32 1.41
N ASN A 2 -11.02 -23.64 0.62
CA ASN A 2 -9.60 -23.53 0.94
C ASN A 2 -9.47 -22.46 2.05
N THR A 3 -9.32 -22.89 3.29
CA THR A 3 -9.05 -21.98 4.41
C THR A 3 -7.64 -21.42 4.21
N SER A 4 -7.55 -20.22 3.62
CA SER A 4 -6.28 -19.51 3.56
C SER A 4 -5.83 -19.22 4.99
N ALA A 5 -4.54 -19.39 5.29
CA ALA A 5 -4.01 -19.07 6.61
C ALA A 5 -4.29 -17.59 6.92
N PRO A 6 -4.65 -17.25 8.16
CA PRO A 6 -4.89 -15.85 8.53
C PRO A 6 -3.61 -15.04 8.27
N LEU A 7 -3.79 -13.86 7.69
CA LEU A 7 -2.72 -12.90 7.47
C LEU A 7 -2.05 -12.60 8.82
N ALA A 8 -0.73 -12.81 8.89
CA ALA A 8 0.06 -12.52 10.07
C ALA A 8 0.75 -11.16 9.92
N PRO A 9 0.41 -10.15 10.74
CA PRO A 9 1.17 -8.90 10.77
C PRO A 9 2.63 -9.16 11.15
N PRO A 10 3.61 -8.43 10.59
CA PRO A 10 5.00 -8.53 11.03
C PRO A 10 5.15 -8.14 12.50
N TRP A 11 6.18 -8.68 13.16
CA TRP A 11 6.50 -8.40 14.56
C TRP A 11 6.64 -6.90 14.85
N THR A 12 7.06 -6.11 13.86
CA THR A 12 7.22 -4.65 13.96
C THR A 12 5.91 -3.90 14.25
N LEU A 13 4.76 -4.52 14.02
CA LEU A 13 3.45 -3.95 14.35
C LEU A 13 2.98 -4.29 15.77
N ALA A 14 3.71 -5.09 16.53
CA ALA A 14 3.39 -5.30 17.94
C ALA A 14 3.74 -4.04 18.77
N ASP A 15 2.95 -3.79 19.82
CA ASP A 15 3.02 -2.52 20.58
C ASP A 15 4.39 -2.27 21.20
N GLU A 16 5.09 -3.31 21.64
CA GLU A 16 6.44 -3.21 22.21
C GLU A 16 7.50 -2.73 21.21
N PHE A 17 7.22 -2.81 19.90
CA PHE A 17 8.11 -2.35 18.82
C PHE A 17 7.62 -1.07 18.15
N ARG A 18 6.62 -0.39 18.73
CA ARG A 18 6.06 0.89 18.25
C ARG A 18 7.14 1.94 17.91
N PRO A 19 8.18 2.19 18.74
CA PRO A 19 9.23 3.15 18.39
C PRO A 19 9.95 2.81 17.07
N ILE A 20 10.20 1.53 16.81
CA ILE A 20 10.82 1.07 15.55
C ILE A 20 9.88 1.34 14.38
N ALA A 21 8.59 1.00 14.50
CA ALA A 21 7.61 1.26 13.45
C ALA A 21 7.48 2.75 13.10
N VAL A 22 7.48 3.63 14.12
CA VAL A 22 7.45 5.08 13.94
C VAL A 22 8.70 5.58 13.21
N GLU A 23 9.89 5.14 13.62
CA GLU A 23 11.13 5.53 12.95
C GLU A 23 11.20 5.00 11.50
N LEU A 24 10.64 3.82 11.24
CA LEU A 24 10.50 3.30 9.88
C LEU A 24 9.61 4.19 9.00
N LEU A 25 8.53 4.75 9.54
CA LEU A 25 7.67 5.68 8.83
C LEU A 25 8.35 7.04 8.61
N GLN A 26 8.92 7.62 9.66
CA GLN A 26 9.61 8.92 9.60
C GLN A 26 10.78 8.90 8.61
N GLY A 27 11.59 7.83 8.64
CA GLY A 27 12.68 7.67 7.68
C GLY A 27 12.20 7.45 6.25
N TYR A 28 11.03 6.83 6.06
CA TYR A 28 10.47 6.65 4.72
C TYR A 28 9.97 7.98 4.13
N PHE A 29 9.17 8.70 4.91
CA PHE A 29 8.49 9.94 4.53
C PHE A 29 9.30 11.21 4.83
N SER A 30 10.62 11.09 5.02
CA SER A 30 11.46 12.25 5.32
C SER A 30 11.42 13.26 4.16
N ALA A 31 11.31 14.54 4.50
CA ALA A 31 11.09 15.61 3.52
C ALA A 31 12.30 15.91 2.60
N GLN A 32 13.47 15.31 2.88
CA GLN A 32 14.67 15.53 2.08
C GLN A 32 14.78 14.47 0.98
N PRO A 33 14.78 14.84 -0.31
CA PRO A 33 14.86 13.89 -1.42
C PRO A 33 16.07 12.95 -1.39
N GLU A 34 17.16 13.40 -0.77
CA GLU A 34 18.42 12.65 -0.61
C GLU A 34 18.40 11.68 0.60
N ALA A 35 17.50 11.90 1.57
CA ALA A 35 17.42 11.12 2.81
C ALA A 35 16.15 10.25 2.91
N GLY A 36 15.15 10.52 2.08
CA GLY A 36 13.88 9.80 2.01
C GLY A 36 13.81 8.82 0.85
N PHE A 37 12.70 8.11 0.75
CA PHE A 37 12.44 7.23 -0.39
C PHE A 37 11.58 7.97 -1.41
N THR A 38 11.88 7.83 -2.71
CA THR A 38 11.06 8.43 -3.79
C THR A 38 9.58 8.09 -3.66
N GLY A 39 9.26 6.90 -3.16
CA GLY A 39 7.90 6.44 -2.92
C GLY A 39 7.11 7.24 -1.89
N ALA A 40 7.75 8.06 -1.04
CA ALA A 40 7.07 8.98 -0.13
C ALA A 40 6.27 10.08 -0.84
N HIS A 41 6.51 10.29 -2.13
CA HIS A 41 5.79 11.25 -2.96
C HIS A 41 4.66 10.60 -3.78
N PHE A 42 4.46 9.28 -3.63
CA PHE A 42 3.51 8.51 -4.43
C PHE A 42 2.06 8.97 -4.28
N GLU A 43 1.65 9.41 -3.10
CA GLU A 43 0.27 9.87 -2.84
C GLU A 43 0.10 11.31 -3.31
N ARG A 44 1.17 12.11 -3.23
CA ARG A 44 1.11 13.58 -3.34
C ARG A 44 1.44 14.12 -4.73
N LEU A 45 2.17 13.36 -5.56
CA LEU A 45 2.57 13.81 -6.91
C LEU A 45 1.33 14.28 -7.68
N GLY A 46 1.37 15.46 -8.28
CA GLY A 46 0.23 16.01 -9.05
C GLY A 46 -1.00 16.38 -8.21
N GLY A 47 -0.90 16.41 -6.87
CA GLY A 47 -2.03 16.72 -5.98
C GLY A 47 -2.91 15.52 -5.62
N GLY A 48 -2.49 14.30 -5.95
CA GLY A 48 -3.20 13.06 -5.59
C GLY A 48 -4.02 12.46 -6.74
N GLY A 49 -3.97 11.13 -6.86
CA GLY A 49 -4.67 10.40 -7.93
C GLY A 49 -6.16 10.20 -7.65
N ASP A 50 -6.55 10.36 -6.39
CA ASP A 50 -7.90 10.20 -5.85
C ASP A 50 -8.63 11.54 -5.65
N ARG A 51 -8.05 12.65 -6.13
CA ARG A 51 -8.71 13.96 -6.09
C ARG A 51 -10.04 13.93 -6.88
N PRO A 52 -11.12 14.58 -6.41
CA PRO A 52 -12.45 14.42 -6.98
C PRO A 52 -12.53 14.66 -8.49
N GLU A 53 -11.71 15.54 -9.04
CA GLU A 53 -11.74 15.89 -10.46
C GLU A 53 -11.17 14.79 -11.36
N LEU A 54 -10.29 13.93 -10.84
CA LEU A 54 -9.54 12.92 -11.61
C LEU A 54 -9.57 11.52 -10.99
N ALA A 55 -10.36 11.32 -9.93
CA ALA A 55 -10.44 10.04 -9.24
C ALA A 55 -10.88 8.91 -10.18
N ASP A 56 -11.71 9.23 -11.17
CA ASP A 56 -12.28 8.25 -12.12
C ASP A 56 -11.52 8.19 -13.45
N GLU A 57 -10.34 8.79 -13.57
CA GLU A 57 -9.60 8.80 -14.82
C GLU A 57 -8.09 8.62 -14.62
N PHE A 58 -7.47 7.66 -15.31
CA PHE A 58 -6.00 7.57 -15.35
C PHE A 58 -5.37 8.68 -16.18
N THR A 59 -4.38 9.34 -15.59
CA THR A 59 -3.63 10.45 -16.18
C THR A 59 -2.16 10.09 -16.36
N ALA A 60 -1.43 10.91 -17.12
CA ALA A 60 0.02 10.77 -17.21
C ALA A 60 0.71 10.89 -15.83
N GLU A 61 0.15 11.67 -14.90
CA GLU A 61 0.66 11.79 -13.52
C GLU A 61 0.59 10.45 -12.78
N ASP A 62 -0.46 9.65 -13.00
CA ASP A 62 -0.59 8.34 -12.37
C ASP A 62 0.46 7.34 -12.91
N LEU A 63 0.78 7.43 -14.21
CA LEU A 63 1.83 6.61 -14.81
C LEU A 63 3.22 7.00 -14.29
N VAL A 64 3.47 8.29 -14.06
CA VAL A 64 4.71 8.75 -13.42
C VAL A 64 4.75 8.36 -11.94
N ALA A 65 3.63 8.47 -11.23
CA ALA A 65 3.55 8.17 -9.79
C ALA A 65 4.02 6.75 -9.49
N VAL A 66 3.61 5.75 -10.28
CA VAL A 66 4.04 4.37 -10.03
C VAL A 66 5.56 4.16 -10.19
N THR A 67 6.26 5.03 -10.92
CA THR A 67 7.74 5.01 -11.01
C THR A 67 8.42 5.38 -9.71
N LEU A 68 7.76 6.16 -8.85
CA LEU A 68 8.24 6.49 -7.51
C LEU A 68 8.29 5.25 -6.60
N LEU A 69 7.51 4.22 -6.94
CA LEU A 69 7.51 2.89 -6.30
C LEU A 69 8.30 1.85 -7.09
N SER A 70 9.27 2.30 -7.90
CA SER A 70 10.21 1.45 -8.65
C SER A 70 9.56 0.48 -9.66
N VAL A 71 8.40 0.84 -10.22
CA VAL A 71 7.79 0.11 -11.34
C VAL A 71 7.62 0.99 -12.57
N LYS A 72 7.57 0.38 -13.75
CA LYS A 72 7.39 1.11 -15.02
C LYS A 72 6.12 0.63 -15.71
N VAL A 73 5.44 1.54 -16.38
CA VAL A 73 4.35 1.23 -17.30
C VAL A 73 4.97 1.12 -18.71
N PRO A 74 4.82 -0.02 -19.41
CA PRO A 74 5.26 -0.14 -20.79
C PRO A 74 4.63 0.94 -21.68
N ALA A 75 5.35 1.43 -22.68
CA ALA A 75 4.87 2.51 -23.55
C ALA A 75 3.55 2.17 -24.25
N GLU A 76 3.40 0.92 -24.71
CA GLU A 76 2.16 0.45 -25.35
C GLU A 76 0.97 0.48 -24.38
N ALA A 77 1.16 -0.02 -23.15
CA ALA A 77 0.15 0.04 -22.11
C ALA A 77 -0.20 1.49 -21.74
N ALA A 78 0.80 2.38 -21.66
CA ALA A 78 0.57 3.80 -21.41
C ALA A 78 -0.29 4.46 -22.51
N LEU A 79 0.00 4.19 -23.78
CA LEU A 79 -0.78 4.69 -24.91
C LEU A 79 -2.22 4.15 -24.91
N ARG A 80 -2.40 2.90 -24.49
CA ARG A 80 -3.73 2.28 -24.36
C ARG A 80 -4.55 2.92 -23.25
N ILE A 81 -3.96 3.02 -22.04
CA ILE A 81 -4.60 3.61 -20.85
C ILE A 81 -5.00 5.06 -21.09
N LEU A 82 -4.11 5.88 -21.65
CA LEU A 82 -4.35 7.31 -21.86
C LEU A 82 -5.16 7.62 -23.14
N GLY A 83 -5.32 6.62 -24.00
CA GLY A 83 -5.97 6.74 -25.30
C GLY A 83 -7.19 5.83 -25.39
N PRO A 84 -7.18 4.81 -26.28
CA PRO A 84 -8.42 4.14 -26.64
C PRO A 84 -9.07 3.28 -25.54
N ASP A 85 -8.40 2.93 -24.44
CA ASP A 85 -9.04 2.24 -23.29
C ASP A 85 -9.50 3.21 -22.20
N ARG A 86 -9.21 4.52 -22.33
CA ARG A 86 -9.48 5.53 -21.29
C ARG A 86 -10.92 5.51 -20.81
N SER A 87 -11.90 5.54 -21.73
CA SER A 87 -13.32 5.57 -21.37
C SER A 87 -13.74 4.32 -20.59
N ARG A 88 -13.37 3.13 -21.08
CA ARG A 88 -13.67 1.86 -20.40
C ARG A 88 -13.05 1.79 -19.01
N LEU A 89 -11.80 2.18 -18.86
CA LEU A 89 -11.12 2.20 -17.56
C LEU A 89 -11.74 3.23 -16.61
N SER A 90 -12.22 4.36 -17.14
CA SER A 90 -12.88 5.40 -16.36
C SER A 90 -14.25 4.94 -15.84
N GLU A 91 -15.03 4.26 -16.68
CA GLU A 91 -16.29 3.61 -16.28
C GLU A 91 -16.05 2.58 -15.16
N LEU A 92 -15.03 1.73 -15.29
CA LEU A 92 -14.66 0.77 -14.24
C LEU A 92 -14.21 1.44 -12.95
N LEU A 93 -13.47 2.54 -13.03
CA LEU A 93 -13.10 3.32 -11.85
C LEU A 93 -14.34 3.93 -11.18
N HIS A 94 -15.27 4.48 -11.94
CA HIS A 94 -16.49 5.11 -11.42
C HIS A 94 -17.33 4.17 -10.55
N GLU A 95 -17.37 2.88 -10.88
CA GLU A 95 -18.06 1.85 -10.09
C GLU A 95 -17.38 1.57 -8.73
N ILE A 96 -16.14 2.03 -8.53
CA ILE A 96 -15.38 1.82 -7.30
C ILE A 96 -15.49 3.08 -6.43
N PRO A 97 -16.01 3.00 -5.19
CA PRO A 97 -16.19 4.16 -4.34
C PRO A 97 -14.85 4.80 -3.94
N THR A 98 -14.78 6.13 -3.99
CA THR A 98 -13.62 6.93 -3.56
C THR A 98 -13.56 7.13 -2.04
N ASN A 99 -14.72 7.09 -1.37
CA ASN A 99 -14.88 7.39 0.05
C ASN A 99 -15.21 6.15 0.90
N ARG A 100 -14.57 5.01 0.61
CA ARG A 100 -14.75 3.76 1.37
C ARG A 100 -13.40 3.18 1.76
N ASP A 101 -13.22 2.89 3.04
CA ASP A 101 -12.02 2.24 3.55
C ASP A 101 -12.15 0.71 3.47
N LEU A 102 -11.04 0.01 3.19
CA LEU A 102 -11.04 -1.46 3.13
C LEU A 102 -11.52 -2.13 4.44
N VAL A 103 -11.27 -1.49 5.59
CA VAL A 103 -11.73 -1.97 6.89
C VAL A 103 -13.26 -2.00 7.02
N ASP A 104 -13.98 -1.26 6.16
CA ASP A 104 -15.44 -1.20 6.10
C ASP A 104 -16.02 -2.07 4.98
N VAL A 105 -15.20 -2.86 4.29
CA VAL A 105 -15.64 -3.83 3.28
C VAL A 105 -15.82 -5.19 3.92
N GLY A 106 -17.04 -5.69 4.01
CA GLY A 106 -17.29 -7.04 4.49
C GLY A 106 -16.50 -8.06 3.63
N PRO A 107 -15.75 -9.01 4.21
CA PRO A 107 -14.96 -9.97 3.44
C PRO A 107 -15.77 -10.76 2.41
N ALA A 108 -17.06 -10.97 2.66
CA ALA A 108 -17.98 -11.63 1.75
C ALA A 108 -18.28 -10.80 0.48
N GLU A 109 -18.19 -9.46 0.55
CA GLU A 109 -18.37 -8.56 -0.60
C GLU A 109 -17.20 -8.64 -1.60
N ILE A 110 -16.02 -9.10 -1.15
CA ILE A 110 -14.83 -9.26 -1.99
C ILE A 110 -14.92 -10.60 -2.73
N ASP A 111 -15.92 -10.74 -3.59
CA ASP A 111 -16.10 -11.89 -4.48
C ASP A 111 -15.52 -11.61 -5.87
N ARG A 112 -15.80 -12.46 -6.87
CA ARG A 112 -15.29 -12.32 -8.24
C ARG A 112 -15.91 -11.16 -9.02
N ASP A 113 -17.10 -10.72 -8.61
CA ASP A 113 -17.89 -9.69 -9.28
C ASP A 113 -17.64 -8.30 -8.63
N TRP A 114 -16.77 -8.23 -7.61
CA TRP A 114 -16.36 -6.99 -6.95
C TRP A 114 -15.65 -6.06 -7.96
N ALA A 115 -16.14 -4.83 -8.11
CA ALA A 115 -15.70 -3.87 -9.12
C ALA A 115 -14.16 -3.68 -9.23
N PRO A 116 -13.39 -3.65 -8.12
CA PRO A 116 -11.93 -3.62 -8.19
C PRO A 116 -11.30 -4.78 -8.97
N TRP A 117 -11.87 -5.98 -8.95
CA TRP A 117 -11.37 -7.10 -9.77
C TRP A 117 -11.58 -6.86 -11.24
N LEU A 118 -12.73 -6.30 -11.64
CA LEU A 118 -12.99 -5.99 -13.04
C LEU A 118 -11.99 -4.97 -13.59
N LEU A 119 -11.58 -4.01 -12.77
CA LEU A 119 -10.52 -3.05 -13.10
C LEU A 119 -9.13 -3.71 -13.13
N ASP A 120 -8.81 -4.57 -12.17
CA ASP A 120 -7.56 -5.34 -12.15
C ASP A 120 -7.43 -6.21 -13.40
N ASP A 121 -8.47 -6.95 -13.77
CA ASP A 121 -8.52 -7.79 -14.97
C ASP A 121 -8.34 -6.95 -16.23
N ALA A 122 -9.07 -5.84 -16.39
CA ALA A 122 -8.97 -4.97 -17.55
C ALA A 122 -7.56 -4.36 -17.72
N LEU A 123 -6.87 -4.04 -16.63
CA LEU A 123 -5.49 -3.57 -16.67
C LEU A 123 -4.48 -4.72 -16.88
N SER A 124 -4.71 -5.87 -16.27
CA SER A 124 -3.89 -7.08 -16.40
C SER A 124 -3.92 -7.68 -17.79
N ASP A 125 -5.00 -7.45 -18.56
CA ASP A 125 -5.12 -7.81 -19.97
C ASP A 125 -4.19 -6.98 -20.90
N LEU A 126 -3.65 -5.85 -20.42
CA LEU A 126 -2.73 -5.02 -21.20
C LEU A 126 -1.33 -5.64 -21.24
N THR A 127 -0.81 -5.85 -22.44
CA THR A 127 0.50 -6.46 -22.68
C THR A 127 1.61 -5.81 -21.85
N GLY A 128 2.31 -6.63 -21.06
CA GLY A 128 3.46 -6.23 -20.27
C GLY A 128 3.14 -5.55 -18.93
N LEU A 129 1.86 -5.36 -18.58
CA LEU A 129 1.46 -4.81 -17.29
C LEU A 129 1.34 -5.94 -16.25
N GLY A 130 2.36 -6.06 -15.40
CA GLY A 130 2.37 -7.08 -14.34
C GLY A 130 1.51 -6.68 -13.13
N ARG A 131 1.05 -7.69 -12.36
CA ARG A 131 0.23 -7.55 -11.14
C ARG A 131 0.71 -6.46 -10.16
N THR A 132 2.03 -6.32 -9.97
CA THR A 132 2.60 -5.26 -9.10
C THR A 132 2.29 -3.87 -9.65
N THR A 133 2.45 -3.65 -10.96
CA THR A 133 2.15 -2.35 -11.60
C THR A 133 0.65 -2.07 -11.57
N VAL A 134 -0.19 -3.06 -11.90
CA VAL A 134 -1.66 -2.94 -11.86
C VAL A 134 -2.13 -2.52 -10.47
N SER A 135 -1.70 -3.23 -9.42
CA SER A 135 -2.10 -2.89 -8.05
C SER A 135 -1.72 -1.47 -7.63
N LYS A 136 -0.57 -0.96 -8.09
CA LYS A 136 -0.10 0.39 -7.77
C LYS A 136 -0.91 1.44 -8.53
N LEU A 137 -1.30 1.18 -9.77
CA LEU A 137 -2.20 2.06 -10.52
C LEU A 137 -3.57 2.16 -9.84
N ILE A 138 -4.15 1.04 -9.42
CA ILE A 138 -5.45 1.04 -8.76
C ILE A 138 -5.35 1.68 -7.37
N ALA A 139 -4.33 1.33 -6.57
CA ALA A 139 -4.10 1.93 -5.26
C ALA A 139 -3.89 3.45 -5.34
N ARG A 140 -3.27 3.96 -6.42
CA ARG A 140 -3.15 5.40 -6.66
C ARG A 140 -4.51 6.09 -6.80
N LYS A 141 -5.50 5.42 -7.38
CA LYS A 141 -6.87 5.94 -7.56
C LYS A 141 -7.79 5.68 -6.38
N ARG A 142 -7.54 4.61 -5.64
CA ARG A 142 -8.38 4.16 -4.52
C ARG A 142 -7.54 3.81 -3.29
N PRO A 143 -6.73 4.76 -2.77
CA PRO A 143 -5.72 4.47 -1.73
C PRO A 143 -6.31 4.04 -0.39
N ARG A 144 -7.59 4.31 -0.17
CA ARG A 144 -8.37 3.93 1.01
C ARG A 144 -8.90 2.49 0.94
N LEU A 145 -9.14 2.01 -0.27
CA LEU A 145 -9.80 0.74 -0.54
C LEU A 145 -8.83 -0.34 -1.02
N ILE A 146 -7.88 0.02 -1.88
CA ILE A 146 -7.03 -0.92 -2.59
C ILE A 146 -5.60 -0.82 -2.06
N PRO A 147 -5.07 -1.88 -1.42
CA PRO A 147 -3.70 -1.88 -0.93
C PRO A 147 -2.71 -2.01 -2.10
N ILE A 148 -1.51 -1.45 -1.91
CA ILE A 148 -0.40 -1.73 -2.81
C ILE A 148 0.00 -3.19 -2.66
N TYR A 149 0.11 -3.90 -3.78
CA TYR A 149 0.64 -5.25 -3.83
C TYR A 149 2.10 -5.21 -4.32
N ASP A 150 3.02 -5.67 -3.48
CA ASP A 150 4.41 -5.98 -3.89
C ASP A 150 4.79 -7.40 -3.46
N ARG A 151 5.69 -8.04 -4.21
CA ARG A 151 6.19 -9.38 -3.93
C ARG A 151 6.79 -9.50 -2.54
N GLU A 152 7.47 -8.46 -2.05
CA GLU A 152 8.01 -8.45 -0.68
C GLU A 152 6.89 -8.40 0.37
N VAL A 153 5.85 -7.59 0.16
CA VAL A 153 4.68 -7.51 1.05
C VAL A 153 3.98 -8.86 1.16
N ASN A 154 3.80 -9.57 0.06
CA ASN A 154 3.16 -10.88 0.08
C ASN A 154 3.98 -11.96 0.79
N LYS A 155 5.31 -11.90 0.69
CA LYS A 155 6.19 -12.81 1.41
C LYS A 155 6.05 -12.60 2.91
N VAL A 156 6.10 -11.34 3.35
CA VAL A 156 6.04 -10.99 4.79
C VAL A 156 4.66 -11.29 5.38
N LEU A 157 3.58 -11.01 4.65
CA LEU A 157 2.21 -11.28 5.10
C LEU A 157 1.79 -12.76 4.98
N ALA A 158 2.71 -13.64 4.57
CA ALA A 158 2.51 -15.09 4.45
C ALA A 158 1.30 -15.52 3.58
N LEU A 159 0.92 -14.70 2.58
CA LEU A 159 -0.31 -14.90 1.81
C LEU A 159 -0.25 -16.02 0.75
N ASN A 160 0.85 -16.78 0.68
CA ASN A 160 1.02 -17.94 -0.21
C ASN A 160 0.51 -17.72 -1.66
N LYS A 161 0.75 -16.52 -2.22
CA LYS A 161 0.35 -16.07 -3.58
C LYS A 161 -1.17 -15.87 -3.81
N GLY A 162 -2.01 -15.98 -2.78
CA GLY A 162 -3.45 -15.73 -2.86
C GLY A 162 -3.85 -14.27 -3.14
N PRO A 163 -5.15 -13.99 -3.29
CA PRO A 163 -5.66 -12.62 -3.42
C PRO A 163 -5.50 -11.87 -2.09
N LEU A 164 -4.86 -10.71 -2.11
CA LEU A 164 -4.52 -9.91 -0.91
C LEU A 164 -5.74 -9.28 -0.24
N TRP A 165 -6.74 -8.88 -1.03
CA TRP A 165 -7.80 -7.96 -0.57
C TRP A 165 -8.70 -8.57 0.51
N ARG A 166 -9.20 -9.79 0.31
CA ARG A 166 -10.08 -10.46 1.28
C ARG A 166 -9.38 -10.79 2.60
N PRO A 167 -8.21 -11.47 2.63
CA PRO A 167 -7.49 -11.73 3.87
C PRO A 167 -7.10 -10.45 4.62
N LEU A 168 -6.78 -9.37 3.89
CA LEU A 168 -6.48 -8.09 4.53
C LEU A 168 -7.72 -7.42 5.10
N ALA A 169 -8.85 -7.42 4.39
CA ALA A 169 -10.12 -6.92 4.94
C ALA A 169 -10.52 -7.66 6.23
N GLU A 170 -10.38 -8.99 6.25
CA GLU A 170 -10.58 -9.81 7.44
C GLU A 170 -9.65 -9.38 8.58
N ALA A 171 -8.34 -9.31 8.32
CA ALA A 171 -7.34 -8.93 9.33
C ALA A 171 -7.52 -7.50 9.88
N LEU A 172 -8.05 -6.58 9.08
CA LEU A 172 -8.35 -5.22 9.52
C LEU A 172 -9.59 -5.16 10.43
N GLN A 173 -10.48 -6.16 10.39
CA GLN A 173 -11.75 -6.17 11.11
C GLN A 173 -11.73 -6.97 12.41
N VAL A 174 -10.87 -8.00 12.52
CA VAL A 174 -10.75 -8.82 13.74
C VAL A 174 -10.35 -7.99 14.96
N ASP A 175 -10.62 -8.55 16.15
CA ASP A 175 -10.31 -7.94 17.47
C ASP A 175 -10.79 -6.50 17.58
N GLY A 176 -12.00 -6.28 17.04
CA GLY A 176 -12.65 -4.98 17.00
C GLY A 176 -11.89 -3.95 16.17
N ARG A 177 -11.16 -4.33 15.12
CA ARG A 177 -10.31 -3.45 14.29
C ARG A 177 -8.98 -3.03 14.95
N ALA A 178 -8.38 -3.90 15.75
CA ALA A 178 -7.13 -3.61 16.46
C ALA A 178 -5.99 -3.20 15.53
N LEU A 179 -5.74 -3.97 14.45
CA LEU A 179 -4.71 -3.66 13.46
C LEU A 179 -4.95 -2.29 12.81
N HIS A 180 -6.18 -2.00 12.38
CA HIS A 180 -6.51 -0.72 11.74
C HIS A 180 -6.28 0.47 12.69
N ARG A 181 -6.72 0.39 13.94
CA ARG A 181 -6.46 1.42 14.96
C ARG A 181 -4.97 1.62 15.21
N ASN A 182 -4.21 0.53 15.26
CA ASN A 182 -2.77 0.61 15.46
C ASN A 182 -2.09 1.35 14.29
N LEU A 183 -2.45 1.03 13.05
CA LEU A 183 -1.94 1.71 11.85
C LEU A 183 -2.26 3.22 11.86
N LEU A 184 -3.46 3.61 12.31
CA LEU A 184 -3.82 5.02 12.49
C LEU A 184 -2.95 5.70 13.56
N ALA A 185 -2.79 5.06 14.73
CA ALA A 185 -1.96 5.60 15.80
C ALA A 185 -0.50 5.78 15.37
N LEU A 186 0.07 4.80 14.66
CA LEU A 186 1.43 4.87 14.13
C LEU A 186 1.61 6.01 13.12
N ARG A 187 0.62 6.25 12.25
CA ARG A 187 0.63 7.38 11.32
C ARG A 187 0.67 8.71 12.07
N ASP A 188 -0.21 8.85 13.05
CA ASP A 188 -0.38 10.10 13.80
C ASP A 188 0.87 10.38 14.64
N GLU A 189 1.44 9.37 15.28
CA GLU A 189 2.69 9.44 16.04
C GLU A 189 3.91 9.74 15.16
N ALA A 190 3.95 9.18 13.94
CA ALA A 190 5.01 9.48 12.97
C ALA A 190 4.89 10.88 12.34
N GLY A 191 3.73 11.54 12.46
CA GLY A 191 3.51 12.90 11.94
C GLY A 191 3.56 12.99 10.40
N ILE A 192 3.24 11.91 9.68
CA ILE A 192 3.44 11.81 8.23
C ILE A 192 2.28 12.36 7.37
N GLY A 193 1.23 12.88 8.00
CA GLY A 193 0.07 13.48 7.35
C GLY A 193 -1.13 12.53 7.22
N SER A 194 -2.34 13.08 7.34
CA SER A 194 -3.60 12.31 7.27
C SER A 194 -3.94 11.81 5.86
N ASP A 195 -3.27 12.35 4.84
CA ASP A 195 -3.34 11.92 3.46
C ASP A 195 -2.70 10.54 3.24
N ILE A 196 -1.85 10.09 4.16
CA ILE A 196 -1.31 8.73 4.15
C ILE A 196 -2.33 7.77 4.77
N THR A 197 -2.81 6.80 3.99
CA THR A 197 -3.83 5.86 4.45
C THR A 197 -3.24 4.76 5.34
N PRO A 198 -4.05 4.11 6.21
CA PRO A 198 -3.60 2.95 6.98
C PRO A 198 -3.04 1.81 6.12
N LEU A 199 -3.57 1.62 4.91
CA LEU A 199 -3.05 0.63 3.96
C LEU A 199 -1.63 0.97 3.52
N ARG A 200 -1.33 2.26 3.34
CA ARG A 200 0.02 2.71 2.99
C ARG A 200 0.99 2.62 4.16
N VAL A 201 0.54 2.90 5.38
CA VAL A 201 1.32 2.68 6.61
C VAL A 201 1.73 1.20 6.72
N LEU A 202 0.77 0.29 6.52
CA LEU A 202 1.02 -1.14 6.53
C LEU A 202 2.05 -1.53 5.45
N ASP A 203 1.85 -1.10 4.21
CA ASP A 203 2.75 -1.38 3.09
C ASP A 203 4.19 -0.94 3.36
N VAL A 204 4.40 0.29 3.85
CA VAL A 204 5.74 0.82 4.18
C VAL A 204 6.39 0.02 5.31
N ILE A 205 5.69 -0.23 6.41
CA ILE A 205 6.25 -0.98 7.55
C ILE A 205 6.61 -2.40 7.12
N VAL A 206 5.70 -3.09 6.44
CA VAL A 206 5.90 -4.47 5.96
C VAL A 206 7.09 -4.53 5.01
N TRP A 207 7.15 -3.64 4.03
CA TRP A 207 8.25 -3.60 3.06
C TRP A 207 9.59 -3.31 3.74
N ARG A 208 9.65 -2.29 4.63
CA ARG A 208 10.90 -1.96 5.32
C ARG A 208 11.36 -3.06 6.27
N THR A 209 10.42 -3.77 6.89
CA THR A 209 10.70 -4.97 7.70
C THR A 209 11.29 -6.08 6.84
N GLY A 210 10.64 -6.43 5.73
CA GLY A 210 11.13 -7.47 4.81
C GLY A 210 12.48 -7.15 4.16
N LYS A 211 12.84 -5.86 4.05
CA LYS A 211 14.17 -5.39 3.60
C LYS A 211 15.23 -5.35 4.70
N GLY A 212 14.91 -5.77 5.93
CA GLY A 212 15.85 -5.80 7.06
C GLY A 212 16.15 -4.44 7.67
N HIS A 213 15.38 -3.39 7.38
CA HIS A 213 15.58 -2.09 8.03
C HIS A 213 15.16 -2.13 9.51
N ALA A 214 14.09 -2.87 9.81
CA ALA A 214 13.60 -3.05 11.17
C ALA A 214 14.64 -3.75 12.06
N ASP A 215 15.30 -4.78 11.53
CA ASP A 215 16.32 -5.55 12.26
C ASP A 215 17.52 -4.65 12.60
N LYS A 216 17.99 -3.83 11.65
CA LYS A 216 19.06 -2.86 11.90
C LYS A 216 18.71 -1.84 12.99
N LEU A 217 17.47 -1.36 13.02
CA LEU A 217 17.01 -0.43 14.06
C LEU A 217 16.96 -1.11 15.43
N ARG A 218 16.48 -2.36 15.47
CA ARG A 218 16.45 -3.17 16.68
C ARG A 218 17.86 -3.42 17.24
N GLU A 219 18.81 -3.77 16.37
CA GLU A 219 20.22 -3.97 16.73
C GLU A 219 20.86 -2.67 17.24
N ARG A 220 20.60 -1.53 16.61
CA ARG A 220 21.10 -0.22 17.05
C ARG A 220 20.59 0.12 18.46
N GLY A 221 19.30 -0.06 18.72
CA GLY A 221 18.71 0.17 20.05
C GLY A 221 19.27 -0.74 21.15
N ILE A 222 19.74 -1.94 20.80
CA ILE A 222 20.44 -2.84 21.74
C ILE A 222 21.85 -2.30 22.04
N ASN A 223 22.56 -1.80 21.02
CA ASN A 223 23.93 -1.31 21.17
C ASN A 223 24.02 0.05 21.87
N ASP A 224 22.99 0.90 21.74
CA ASP A 224 22.90 2.21 22.41
C ASP A 224 22.32 2.12 23.85
N GLY A 225 22.04 0.90 24.33
CA GLY A 225 21.66 0.62 25.72
C GLY A 225 22.83 0.88 26.70
N PRO A 226 22.58 0.91 28.02
CA PRO A 226 23.51 1.46 29.03
C PRO A 226 24.84 0.72 29.24
N ASN A 227 25.25 -0.20 28.35
CA ASN A 227 26.51 -0.94 28.42
C ASN A 227 27.64 -0.38 27.53
N GLY A 228 27.46 0.77 26.86
CA GLY A 228 28.49 1.41 26.05
C GLY A 228 29.51 2.28 26.83
N ALA A 229 29.37 2.39 28.16
CA ALA A 229 30.23 3.20 29.02
C ALA A 229 30.95 2.31 30.05
N ASP A 230 31.81 1.40 29.59
CA ASP A 230 32.96 0.91 30.34
C ASP A 230 33.81 0.02 29.41
N SER A 231 34.78 0.65 28.73
CA SER A 231 36.02 0.04 28.22
C SER A 231 37.03 1.13 27.89
#